data_AF-A0A4P8J603-F1
#
_entry.id   AF-A0A4P8J603-F1
#
_cell.length_a   1.000
_cell.length_b   1.000
_cell.length_c   1.000
_cell.angle_alpha   90.00
_cell.angle_beta   90.00
_cell.angle_gamma   90.00
#
_symmetry.space_group_name_H-M   'P 1'
#
loop_
_entity.id
_entity.type
_entity.pdbx_description
1 polymer ?
#
loop_
_entity_poly.entity_id
_entity_poly.type
_entity_poly.pdbx_seq_one_letter_code
_entity_poly.pdbx_strand_id
1 'polypeptide(L)'
;MLRPIYRFSQALLVLFIIFITQTSGLAAQTVNFSFNAVPSTVGDVQPTRISGVIATSFPLKDGNAVVQIRDASGKIVFEKDISSLNFQSGAKVPISFRYTPVSSGIFSISAGLFSSDWSTTYQWTDKLASLVVSSSTATTTYYVSPTGSDGNPGTLSAPFQTIGHAVALAKPGTDIIVRAGTYYEAVRIRSSGTASAPIRLYADSGEKVIVDGSKNSTNTDNIEVDGAYVVVNGLNVQGATKSGIIAYNTHHVTISNNIVHGSYGDGIVSTNWINIGNSHDNIIAGNTVYNNVLQNQSRTSSTWGQGISVSWDNNSVIEENASYNNYGEGIGTFLSVGVAILNNTVYDNFSVEIYLDNASNATVNANSIYNTGNSGFFRNGSQASSIQLARETYSQSEPLSNLKITNNVAINGSFGLFYGNYGSGGGIQSSVIANNTFASANVNEIYIDPSSGHSGNTYANNIVYEAPVDNRTLVAGSNSGATFLHNNWFGGSAGAFSGVGDVVADPQFVNAGALAATDYVLQSTSLCKQAGVSLSQVATDYFGQSRVVPPTIGAFN
;
A
#
# COMPACT_ATOMS: atom_id res chain seq x y z
N MET A 1 24.12 -4.55 -6.93
CA MET A 1 24.92 -4.81 -5.70
C MET A 1 24.37 -6.07 -5.06
N LEU A 2 25.23 -7.03 -4.71
CA LEU A 2 24.81 -8.38 -4.29
C LEU A 2 24.39 -8.38 -2.82
N ARG A 3 23.10 -8.58 -2.59
CA ARG A 3 22.50 -8.85 -1.28
C ARG A 3 23.11 -10.12 -0.65
N PRO A 4 23.39 -10.16 0.66
CA PRO A 4 23.72 -11.42 1.34
C PRO A 4 22.50 -12.35 1.29
N ILE A 5 22.61 -13.48 0.60
CA ILE A 5 21.57 -14.51 0.58
C ILE A 5 21.65 -15.29 1.90
N TYR A 6 20.78 -14.98 2.87
CA TYR A 6 20.66 -15.76 4.11
C TYR A 6 19.88 -17.06 3.87
N ARG A 7 20.55 -18.02 3.23
CA ARG A 7 20.13 -19.42 3.17
C ARG A 7 20.75 -20.18 4.34
N PHE A 8 20.10 -20.17 5.50
CA PHE A 8 20.38 -21.19 6.51
C PHE A 8 19.48 -22.41 6.24
N SER A 9 20.02 -23.41 5.54
CA SER A 9 19.62 -24.80 5.75
C SER A 9 20.62 -25.43 6.71
N GLN A 10 20.11 -26.25 7.63
CA GLN A 10 20.90 -26.90 8.68
C GLN A 10 22.12 -27.68 8.12
N ALA A 11 23.16 -27.77 8.96
CA ALA A 11 24.40 -28.53 8.83
C ALA A 11 25.55 -27.91 8.01
N LEU A 12 26.34 -27.02 8.62
CA LEU A 12 27.74 -27.30 8.99
C LEU A 12 28.29 -26.15 9.84
N LEU A 13 28.88 -26.50 10.97
CA LEU A 13 29.67 -25.64 11.84
C LEU A 13 30.87 -25.07 11.04
N VAL A 14 30.93 -23.76 10.83
CA VAL A 14 32.21 -23.07 10.60
C VAL A 14 32.35 -21.96 11.63
N LEU A 15 33.09 -22.33 12.67
CA LEU A 15 33.57 -21.48 13.73
C LEU A 15 34.55 -20.45 13.15
N PHE A 16 34.16 -19.19 13.03
CA PHE A 16 35.12 -18.08 12.98
C PHE A 16 34.96 -17.26 14.27
N ILE A 17 35.63 -17.72 15.32
CA ILE A 17 35.93 -16.90 16.48
C ILE A 17 37.09 -15.98 16.08
N ILE A 18 36.82 -14.69 15.90
CA ILE A 18 37.85 -13.65 15.98
C ILE A 18 37.68 -12.99 17.35
N PHE A 19 38.57 -13.33 18.27
CA PHE A 19 38.80 -12.57 19.49
C PHE A 19 39.51 -11.27 19.12
N ILE A 20 38.86 -10.13 19.36
CA ILE A 20 39.57 -8.88 19.67
C ILE A 20 39.03 -8.40 21.02
N THR A 21 39.84 -8.59 22.06
CA THR A 21 39.70 -7.87 23.32
C THR A 21 40.63 -6.66 23.29
N GLN A 22 40.06 -5.46 23.31
CA GLN A 22 40.53 -4.37 24.17
C GLN A 22 39.48 -3.27 24.29
N THR A 23 39.36 -2.78 25.52
CA THR A 23 38.28 -2.01 26.11
C THR A 23 38.30 -0.52 25.76
N SER A 24 37.13 0.01 25.41
CA SER A 24 36.72 1.38 25.77
C SER A 24 35.22 1.35 26.08
N GLY A 25 34.80 1.99 27.18
CA GLY A 25 33.45 1.93 27.75
C GLY A 25 32.33 2.53 26.87
N LEU A 26 32.13 1.97 25.68
CA LEU A 26 30.95 2.17 24.86
C LEU A 26 29.96 1.06 25.20
N ALA A 27 28.72 1.43 25.52
CA ALA A 27 27.65 0.47 25.68
C ALA A 27 27.58 -0.43 24.44
N ALA A 28 27.41 -1.74 24.63
CA ALA A 28 27.25 -2.67 23.51
C ALA A 28 26.08 -2.20 22.63
N GLN A 29 26.32 -2.02 21.33
CA GLN A 29 25.27 -1.70 20.38
C GLN A 29 24.33 -2.91 20.25
N THR A 30 23.13 -2.81 20.82
CA THR A 30 22.08 -3.81 20.73
C THR A 30 20.98 -3.40 19.75
N VAL A 31 20.45 -4.37 19.02
CA VAL A 31 19.20 -4.28 18.25
C VAL A 31 18.18 -5.24 18.87
N ASN A 32 16.96 -4.77 19.11
CA ASN A 32 15.87 -5.58 19.63
C ASN A 32 14.75 -5.65 18.59
N PHE A 33 14.29 -6.87 18.32
CA PHE A 33 13.11 -7.13 17.50
C PHE A 33 11.99 -7.69 18.36
N SER A 34 10.78 -7.21 18.15
CA SER A 34 9.56 -7.83 18.68
C SER A 34 8.57 -7.91 17.53
N PHE A 35 8.20 -9.10 17.10
CA PHE A 35 7.23 -9.30 16.02
C PHE A 35 6.19 -10.33 16.44
N ASN A 36 4.98 -10.18 15.93
CA ASN A 36 3.86 -11.10 16.10
C ASN A 36 3.05 -11.18 14.81
N ALA A 37 2.35 -12.29 14.62
CA ALA A 37 1.24 -12.36 13.68
C ALA A 37 -0.08 -12.12 14.45
N VAL A 38 -0.98 -11.32 13.87
CA VAL A 38 -2.25 -10.94 14.48
C VAL A 38 -3.38 -11.14 13.46
N PRO A 39 -4.24 -12.16 13.64
CA PRO A 39 -4.12 -13.22 14.66
C PRO A 39 -2.94 -14.17 14.35
N SER A 40 -2.39 -14.80 15.39
CA SER A 40 -1.28 -15.76 15.27
C SER A 40 -1.73 -17.14 14.77
N THR A 41 -3.04 -17.33 14.66
CA THR A 41 -3.68 -18.51 14.06
C THR A 41 -4.68 -18.04 13.01
N VAL A 42 -4.52 -18.50 11.77
CA VAL A 42 -5.40 -18.17 10.63
C VAL A 42 -5.71 -19.40 9.80
N GLY A 43 -6.77 -19.35 8.99
CA GLY A 43 -6.92 -20.27 7.86
C GLY A 43 -5.81 -20.04 6.83
N ASP A 44 -5.48 -21.04 6.02
CA ASP A 44 -4.75 -20.75 4.79
C ASP A 44 -5.55 -19.76 3.94
N VAL A 45 -4.83 -18.89 3.26
CA VAL A 45 -5.27 -17.71 2.52
C VAL A 45 -6.12 -16.68 3.26
N GLN A 46 -6.29 -16.81 4.58
CA GLN A 46 -6.77 -15.72 5.41
C GLN A 46 -5.62 -14.73 5.66
N PRO A 47 -5.71 -13.48 5.19
CA PRO A 47 -4.65 -12.50 5.42
C PRO A 47 -4.43 -12.26 6.92
N THR A 48 -3.21 -12.45 7.40
CA THR A 48 -2.81 -12.09 8.77
C THR A 48 -1.93 -10.84 8.74
N ARG A 49 -2.01 -10.02 9.79
CA ARG A 49 -1.10 -8.90 9.95
C ARG A 49 0.15 -9.36 10.68
N ILE A 50 1.31 -9.21 10.05
CA ILE A 50 2.60 -9.26 10.71
C ILE A 50 2.90 -7.87 11.24
N SER A 51 3.13 -7.75 12.53
CA SER A 51 3.40 -6.46 13.18
C SER A 51 4.48 -6.60 14.23
N GLY A 52 5.26 -5.55 14.41
CA GLY A 52 6.37 -5.58 15.32
C GLY A 52 7.02 -4.22 15.52
N VAL A 53 8.10 -4.23 16.28
CA VAL A 53 8.94 -3.08 16.57
C VAL A 53 10.39 -3.49 16.41
N ILE A 54 11.16 -2.64 15.74
CA ILE A 54 12.61 -2.66 15.72
C ILE A 54 13.09 -1.53 16.62
N ALA A 55 14.07 -1.79 17.49
CA ALA A 55 14.68 -0.75 18.32
C ALA A 55 16.20 -0.93 18.36
N THR A 56 16.92 0.19 18.26
CA THR A 56 18.39 0.21 18.35
C THR A 56 18.82 1.02 19.56
N SER A 57 19.93 0.63 20.20
CA SER A 57 20.58 1.41 21.28
C SER A 57 21.55 2.48 20.76
N PHE A 58 21.57 2.68 19.44
CA PHE A 58 22.44 3.60 18.72
C PHE A 58 21.65 4.28 17.60
N PRO A 59 22.01 5.50 17.20
CA PRO A 59 21.40 6.12 16.04
C PRO A 59 21.82 5.36 14.77
N LEU A 60 20.86 5.13 13.87
CA LEU A 60 21.10 4.51 12.57
C LEU A 60 20.40 5.35 11.51
N LYS A 61 21.11 5.70 10.45
CA LYS A 61 20.56 6.42 9.31
C LYS A 61 20.49 5.48 8.11
N ASP A 62 19.37 5.52 7.38
CA ASP A 62 19.15 4.78 6.14
C ASP A 62 19.33 3.24 6.27
N GLY A 63 19.05 2.68 7.45
CA GLY A 63 19.16 1.24 7.69
C GLY A 63 18.16 0.42 6.86
N ASN A 64 18.50 -0.82 6.56
CA ASN A 64 17.60 -1.76 5.91
C ASN A 64 17.17 -2.85 6.91
N ALA A 65 15.89 -3.15 7.02
CA ALA A 65 15.39 -4.32 7.71
C ALA A 65 14.81 -5.34 6.74
N VAL A 66 14.89 -6.60 7.14
CA VAL A 66 14.24 -7.71 6.43
C VAL A 66 13.39 -8.47 7.43
N VAL A 67 12.15 -8.78 7.07
CA VAL A 67 11.30 -9.71 7.82
C VAL A 67 10.95 -10.89 6.92
N GLN A 68 11.34 -12.09 7.32
CA GLN A 68 11.10 -13.32 6.59
C GLN A 68 10.06 -14.17 7.29
N ILE A 69 9.20 -14.80 6.50
CA ILE A 69 8.32 -15.87 6.92
C ILE A 69 8.84 -17.15 6.30
N ARG A 70 9.12 -18.13 7.15
CA ARG A 70 9.70 -19.41 6.77
C ARG A 70 8.75 -20.53 7.14
N ASP A 71 8.60 -21.52 6.27
CA ASP A 71 7.83 -22.72 6.56
C ASP A 71 8.53 -23.63 7.59
N ALA A 72 7.90 -24.76 7.92
CA ALA A 72 8.45 -25.73 8.88
C ALA A 72 9.80 -26.36 8.45
N SER A 73 10.12 -26.36 7.15
CA SER A 73 11.41 -26.81 6.62
C SER A 73 12.50 -25.73 6.69
N GLY A 74 12.13 -24.48 6.99
CA GLY A 74 13.00 -23.31 6.99
C GLY A 74 13.08 -22.60 5.64
N LYS A 75 12.31 -23.03 4.63
CA LYS A 75 12.24 -22.37 3.31
C LYS A 75 11.56 -21.02 3.48
N ILE A 76 12.15 -19.97 2.90
CA ILE A 76 11.54 -18.64 2.84
C ILE A 76 10.33 -18.73 1.90
N VAL A 77 9.14 -18.47 2.44
CA VAL A 77 7.89 -18.44 1.68
C VAL A 77 7.39 -17.02 1.45
N PHE A 78 7.84 -16.08 2.25
CA PHE A 78 7.59 -14.66 2.07
C PHE A 78 8.71 -13.84 2.71
N GLU A 79 8.95 -12.66 2.15
CA GLU A 79 9.96 -11.75 2.64
C GLU A 79 9.51 -10.30 2.40
N LYS A 80 9.66 -9.47 3.43
CA LYS A 80 9.45 -8.04 3.38
C LYS A 80 10.78 -7.33 3.63
N ASP A 81 11.26 -6.63 2.61
CA ASP A 81 12.34 -5.67 2.76
C ASP A 81 11.75 -4.31 3.17
N ILE A 82 12.39 -3.64 4.13
CA ILE A 82 12.05 -2.31 4.61
C ILE A 82 13.32 -1.47 4.56
N SER A 83 13.38 -0.49 3.67
CA SER A 83 14.54 0.37 3.49
C SER A 83 14.37 1.72 4.18
N SER A 84 15.46 2.49 4.25
CA SER A 84 15.47 3.87 4.73
C SER A 84 14.95 4.04 6.16
N LEU A 85 15.30 3.08 7.03
CA LEU A 85 14.96 3.14 8.45
C LEU A 85 15.92 4.06 9.19
N ASN A 86 15.35 5.09 9.81
CA ASN A 86 16.08 6.04 10.64
C ASN A 86 15.72 5.80 12.11
N PHE A 87 16.74 5.64 12.94
CA PHE A 87 16.63 5.44 14.39
C PHE A 87 17.36 6.56 15.10
N GLN A 88 16.69 7.19 16.07
CA GLN A 88 17.39 7.82 17.18
C GLN A 88 17.76 6.74 18.20
N SER A 89 18.82 6.96 18.99
CA SER A 89 19.21 6.00 20.04
C SER A 89 18.06 5.72 21.00
N GLY A 90 17.66 4.45 21.14
CA GLY A 90 16.53 4.00 21.96
C GLY A 90 15.16 4.15 21.30
N ALA A 91 15.08 4.69 20.08
CA ALA A 91 13.83 4.83 19.36
C ALA A 91 13.30 3.45 18.92
N LYS A 92 11.98 3.33 18.98
CA LYS A 92 11.21 2.17 18.53
C LYS A 92 10.59 2.52 17.19
N VAL A 93 10.96 1.81 16.13
CA VAL A 93 10.34 1.94 14.81
C VAL A 93 9.38 0.76 14.62
N PRO A 94 8.07 1.00 14.60
CA PRO A 94 7.11 -0.07 14.38
C PRO A 94 7.06 -0.43 12.91
N ILE A 95 6.90 -1.73 12.66
CA ILE A 95 6.80 -2.33 11.34
C ILE A 95 5.50 -3.09 11.29
N SER A 96 4.74 -2.93 10.22
CA SER A 96 3.60 -3.80 9.99
C SER A 96 3.31 -3.98 8.51
N PHE A 97 2.98 -5.23 8.15
CA PHE A 97 2.56 -5.61 6.82
C PHE A 97 1.61 -6.82 6.90
N ARG A 98 0.86 -7.12 5.85
CA ARG A 98 0.06 -8.33 5.71
C ARG A 98 0.83 -9.44 5.04
N TYR A 99 0.53 -10.65 5.51
CA TYR A 99 0.94 -11.88 4.86
C TYR A 99 -0.29 -12.77 4.70
N THR A 100 -0.51 -13.22 3.46
CA THR A 100 -1.55 -14.20 3.14
C THR A 100 -0.87 -15.55 2.93
N PRO A 101 -0.94 -16.48 3.90
CA PRO A 101 -0.33 -17.79 3.74
C PRO A 101 -1.00 -18.57 2.62
N VAL A 102 -0.24 -19.17 1.73
CA VAL A 102 -0.79 -19.98 0.61
C VAL A 102 -0.82 -21.48 0.91
N SER A 103 -0.32 -21.89 2.08
CA SER A 103 -0.35 -23.28 2.54
C SER A 103 -0.55 -23.36 4.05
N SER A 104 -1.14 -24.47 4.51
CA SER A 104 -1.25 -24.77 5.93
C SER A 104 0.08 -25.20 6.52
N GLY A 105 0.28 -24.92 7.81
CA GLY A 105 1.47 -25.32 8.53
C GLY A 105 1.82 -24.37 9.66
N ILE A 106 2.98 -24.62 10.28
CA ILE A 106 3.56 -23.71 11.26
C ILE A 106 4.66 -22.94 10.55
N PHE A 107 4.53 -21.62 10.54
CA PHE A 107 5.49 -20.69 9.97
C PHE A 107 6.22 -19.96 11.08
N SER A 108 7.47 -19.58 10.82
CA SER A 108 8.28 -18.77 11.72
C SER A 108 8.56 -17.40 11.11
N ILE A 109 8.49 -16.36 11.94
CA ILE A 109 8.84 -14.98 11.58
C ILE A 109 10.26 -14.74 12.08
N SER A 110 11.13 -14.29 11.19
CA SER A 110 12.53 -13.95 11.49
C SER A 110 12.81 -12.54 10.98
N ALA A 111 13.69 -11.79 11.63
CA ALA A 111 14.02 -10.44 11.19
C ALA A 111 15.50 -10.12 11.33
N GLY A 112 15.97 -9.21 10.47
CA GLY A 112 17.31 -8.66 10.54
C GLY A 112 17.36 -7.17 10.25
N LEU A 113 18.42 -6.53 10.70
CA LEU A 113 18.73 -5.11 10.47
C LEU A 113 20.15 -4.98 9.93
N PHE A 114 20.30 -4.15 8.91
CA PHE A 114 21.49 -4.03 8.07
C PHE A 114 21.82 -2.56 7.79
N SER A 115 23.06 -2.29 7.42
CA SER A 115 23.46 -0.99 6.85
C SER A 115 22.76 -0.72 5.52
N SER A 116 22.73 0.55 5.13
CA SER A 116 22.13 1.03 3.87
C SER A 116 22.68 0.33 2.62
N ASP A 117 23.97 -0.01 2.63
CA ASP A 117 24.70 -0.71 1.57
C ASP A 117 24.68 -2.24 1.70
N TRP A 118 23.96 -2.78 2.70
CA TRP A 118 23.92 -4.20 3.04
C TRP A 118 25.27 -4.84 3.43
N SER A 119 26.33 -4.05 3.64
CA SER A 119 27.66 -4.55 3.96
C SER A 119 27.78 -5.01 5.42
N THR A 120 26.99 -4.42 6.32
CA THR A 120 26.99 -4.69 7.76
C THR A 120 25.65 -5.27 8.19
N THR A 121 25.69 -6.41 8.89
CA THR A 121 24.55 -6.93 9.66
C THR A 121 24.66 -6.41 11.08
N TYR A 122 23.70 -5.59 11.51
CA TYR A 122 23.64 -5.16 12.92
C TYR A 122 23.10 -6.27 13.81
N GLN A 123 22.07 -6.99 13.37
CA GLN A 123 21.50 -8.15 14.06
C GLN A 123 20.64 -8.99 13.12
N TRP A 124 20.62 -10.30 13.34
CA TRP A 124 19.63 -11.23 12.81
C TRP A 124 19.03 -12.05 13.95
N THR A 125 17.72 -12.23 13.97
CA THR A 125 17.04 -13.07 14.96
C THR A 125 16.04 -13.99 14.26
N ASP A 126 16.27 -15.30 14.39
CA ASP A 126 15.38 -16.33 13.90
C ASP A 126 14.21 -16.59 14.86
N LYS A 127 13.06 -16.97 14.30
CA LYS A 127 11.89 -17.48 15.05
C LYS A 127 11.42 -16.54 16.17
N LEU A 128 11.36 -15.23 15.89
CA LEU A 128 10.82 -14.20 16.77
C LEU A 128 9.37 -14.47 17.20
N ALA A 129 8.58 -15.02 16.28
CA ALA A 129 7.21 -15.47 16.54
C ALA A 129 6.82 -16.61 15.59
N SER A 130 5.73 -17.29 15.92
CA SER A 130 5.11 -18.32 15.09
C SER A 130 3.77 -17.86 14.54
N LEU A 131 3.46 -18.27 13.32
CA LEU A 131 2.15 -18.17 12.70
C LEU A 131 1.65 -19.59 12.42
N VAL A 132 0.50 -19.95 13.00
CA VAL A 132 -0.16 -21.23 12.74
C VAL A 132 -1.21 -21.02 11.66
N VAL A 133 -1.11 -21.78 10.59
CA VAL A 133 -2.05 -21.73 9.47
C VAL A 133 -2.79 -23.05 9.42
N SER A 134 -4.04 -23.04 9.85
CA SER A 134 -4.93 -24.21 9.73
C SER A 134 -5.36 -24.38 8.28
N SER A 135 -5.30 -25.60 7.78
CA SER A 135 -5.83 -25.95 6.45
C SER A 135 -7.31 -25.60 6.36
N SER A 136 -7.69 -24.76 5.39
CA SER A 136 -8.91 -25.01 4.63
C SER A 136 -8.66 -26.30 3.85
N THR A 137 -9.63 -27.22 3.84
CA THR A 137 -9.47 -28.47 3.11
C THR A 137 -9.39 -28.15 1.62
N ALA A 138 -8.17 -28.10 1.08
CA ALA A 138 -7.94 -28.21 -0.35
C ALA A 138 -8.49 -29.57 -0.77
N THR A 139 -9.55 -29.59 -1.56
CA THR A 139 -10.15 -30.85 -2.01
C THR A 139 -9.49 -31.35 -3.29
N THR A 140 -8.80 -30.48 -4.02
CA THR A 140 -8.15 -30.78 -5.29
C THR A 140 -6.99 -29.84 -5.54
N THR A 141 -5.87 -30.36 -6.05
CA THR A 141 -4.71 -29.57 -6.46
C THR A 141 -4.38 -29.87 -7.92
N TYR A 142 -4.26 -28.81 -8.71
CA TYR A 142 -3.83 -28.84 -10.09
C TYR A 142 -2.49 -28.12 -10.24
N TYR A 143 -1.58 -28.74 -10.98
CA TYR A 143 -0.33 -28.15 -11.41
C TYR A 143 -0.42 -27.76 -12.88
N VAL A 144 0.08 -26.59 -13.21
CA VAL A 144 0.12 -26.05 -14.58
C VAL A 144 1.57 -25.75 -14.95
N SER A 145 2.02 -26.15 -16.13
CA SER A 145 3.37 -25.90 -16.66
C SER A 145 3.30 -25.65 -18.16
N PRO A 146 4.09 -24.74 -18.76
CA PRO A 146 4.06 -24.52 -20.21
C PRO A 146 4.46 -25.78 -21.02
N THR A 147 5.20 -26.70 -20.40
CA THR A 147 5.61 -27.99 -20.98
C THR A 147 4.63 -29.13 -20.68
N GLY A 148 3.52 -28.85 -20.02
CA GLY A 148 2.46 -29.81 -19.72
C GLY A 148 1.57 -30.12 -20.92
N SER A 149 0.44 -30.75 -20.65
CA SER A 149 -0.62 -31.02 -21.63
C SER A 149 -1.98 -30.93 -20.95
N ASP A 150 -2.97 -30.28 -21.56
CA ASP A 150 -4.34 -30.24 -21.03
C ASP A 150 -5.06 -31.60 -21.11
N GLY A 151 -4.43 -32.61 -21.72
CA GLY A 151 -4.86 -34.01 -21.62
C GLY A 151 -4.31 -34.75 -20.38
N ASN A 152 -3.37 -34.15 -19.64
CA ASN A 152 -2.83 -34.73 -18.41
C ASN A 152 -3.84 -34.61 -17.25
N PRO A 153 -3.66 -35.34 -16.13
CA PRO A 153 -4.54 -35.23 -14.96
C PRO A 153 -4.30 -33.99 -14.08
N GLY A 154 -3.35 -33.10 -14.44
CA GLY A 154 -3.03 -31.90 -13.64
C GLY A 154 -2.23 -32.20 -12.37
N THR A 155 -1.50 -33.31 -12.29
CA THR A 155 -0.64 -33.65 -11.14
C THR A 155 0.74 -33.01 -11.27
N LEU A 156 1.53 -32.97 -10.18
CA LEU A 156 2.89 -32.42 -10.22
C LEU A 156 3.78 -33.09 -11.29
N SER A 157 3.65 -34.41 -11.47
CA SER A 157 4.41 -35.18 -12.47
C SER A 157 3.81 -35.14 -13.88
N ALA A 158 2.53 -34.77 -14.00
CA ALA A 158 1.81 -34.66 -15.26
C ALA A 158 0.88 -33.42 -15.20
N PRO A 159 1.46 -32.20 -15.31
CA PRO A 159 0.72 -30.96 -15.15
C PRO A 159 -0.12 -30.64 -16.40
N PHE A 160 -1.17 -29.85 -16.23
CA PHE A 160 -1.86 -29.19 -17.33
C PHE A 160 -0.92 -28.23 -18.07
N GLN A 161 -1.26 -27.89 -19.32
CA GLN A 161 -0.49 -26.92 -20.10
C GLN A 161 -0.93 -25.48 -19.81
N THR A 162 -2.24 -25.25 -19.71
CA THR A 162 -2.82 -23.91 -19.66
C THR A 162 -3.46 -23.60 -18.30
N ILE A 163 -3.36 -22.33 -17.90
CA ILE A 163 -4.03 -21.83 -16.69
C ILE A 163 -5.55 -21.85 -16.93
N GLY A 164 -5.99 -21.46 -18.13
CA GLY A 164 -7.38 -21.47 -18.56
C GLY A 164 -8.07 -22.82 -18.36
N HIS A 165 -7.38 -23.93 -18.68
CA HIS A 165 -7.92 -25.27 -18.46
C HIS A 165 -8.11 -25.58 -16.97
N ALA A 166 -7.11 -25.27 -16.13
CA ALA A 166 -7.19 -25.52 -14.70
C ALA A 166 -8.32 -24.72 -14.02
N VAL A 167 -8.48 -23.44 -14.35
CA VAL A 167 -9.54 -22.60 -13.76
C VAL A 167 -10.94 -23.02 -14.22
N ALA A 168 -11.07 -23.60 -15.41
CA ALA A 168 -12.35 -24.14 -15.91
C ALA A 168 -12.81 -25.39 -15.14
N LEU A 169 -11.86 -26.16 -14.58
CA LEU A 169 -12.14 -27.35 -13.77
C LEU A 169 -12.29 -27.05 -12.27
N ALA A 170 -11.98 -25.82 -11.85
CA ALA A 170 -11.92 -25.44 -10.46
C ALA A 170 -13.30 -25.48 -9.78
N LYS A 171 -13.30 -26.06 -8.57
CA LYS A 171 -14.41 -26.13 -7.61
C LYS A 171 -13.96 -25.54 -6.27
N PRO A 172 -14.87 -25.24 -5.32
CA PRO A 172 -14.46 -24.79 -3.99
C PRO A 172 -13.36 -25.66 -3.37
N GLY A 173 -12.28 -25.03 -2.91
CA GLY A 173 -11.10 -25.69 -2.35
C GLY A 173 -10.09 -26.18 -3.39
N THR A 174 -10.14 -25.67 -4.62
CA THR A 174 -9.14 -26.01 -5.65
C THR A 174 -7.90 -25.14 -5.51
N ASP A 175 -6.74 -25.78 -5.48
CA ASP A 175 -5.44 -25.16 -5.71
C ASP A 175 -5.02 -25.28 -7.16
N ILE A 176 -4.59 -24.16 -7.73
CA ILE A 176 -3.98 -24.09 -9.06
C ILE A 176 -2.59 -23.52 -8.87
N ILE A 177 -1.60 -24.42 -8.86
CA ILE A 177 -0.18 -24.12 -8.67
C ILE A 177 0.46 -23.99 -10.04
N VAL A 178 0.90 -22.78 -10.37
CA VAL A 178 1.46 -22.46 -11.68
C VAL A 178 2.98 -22.48 -11.62
N ARG A 179 3.60 -23.27 -12.49
CA ARG A 179 5.05 -23.44 -12.58
C ARG A 179 5.70 -22.32 -13.39
N ALA A 180 7.00 -22.13 -13.21
CA ALA A 180 7.81 -21.14 -13.89
C ALA A 180 7.60 -21.18 -15.40
N GLY A 181 7.39 -20.02 -16.00
CA GLY A 181 7.14 -19.93 -17.42
C GLY A 181 6.37 -18.70 -17.84
N THR A 182 6.15 -18.59 -19.15
CA THR A 182 5.32 -17.55 -19.77
C THR A 182 4.08 -18.19 -20.37
N TYR A 183 2.92 -17.70 -19.98
CA TYR A 183 1.60 -18.15 -20.40
C TYR A 183 0.93 -17.04 -21.19
N TYR A 184 0.77 -17.25 -22.50
CA TYR A 184 0.09 -16.32 -23.39
C TYR A 184 -1.41 -16.61 -23.39
N GLU A 185 -2.11 -16.14 -22.36
CA GLU A 185 -3.51 -16.48 -22.10
C GLU A 185 -4.34 -15.27 -21.65
N ALA A 186 -5.64 -15.32 -21.92
CA ALA A 186 -6.65 -14.56 -21.19
C ALA A 186 -7.32 -15.53 -20.20
N VAL A 187 -7.09 -15.32 -18.91
CA VAL A 187 -7.58 -16.22 -17.85
C VAL A 187 -8.86 -15.65 -17.29
N ARG A 188 -9.92 -16.46 -17.24
CA ARG A 188 -11.20 -16.06 -16.63
C ARG A 188 -11.70 -17.06 -15.62
N ILE A 189 -11.72 -16.65 -14.36
CA ILE A 189 -12.13 -17.47 -13.21
C ILE A 189 -13.59 -17.21 -12.91
N ARG A 190 -14.46 -18.08 -13.43
CA ARG A 190 -15.92 -17.99 -13.26
C ARG A 190 -16.43 -18.68 -12.00
N SER A 191 -15.73 -19.72 -11.55
CA SER A 191 -16.12 -20.50 -10.39
C SER A 191 -15.89 -19.73 -9.10
N SER A 192 -16.85 -19.79 -8.20
CA SER A 192 -16.69 -19.30 -6.83
C SER A 192 -16.16 -20.40 -5.91
N GLY A 193 -15.29 -20.00 -4.98
CA GLY A 193 -15.00 -20.78 -3.78
C GLY A 193 -16.04 -20.53 -2.69
N THR A 194 -15.68 -20.88 -1.46
CA THR A 194 -16.40 -20.48 -0.24
C THR A 194 -15.41 -19.93 0.78
N ALA A 195 -15.90 -19.28 1.83
CA ALA A 195 -15.06 -18.78 2.93
C ALA A 195 -14.16 -19.86 3.55
N SER A 196 -14.62 -21.12 3.58
CA SER A 196 -13.88 -22.27 4.12
C SER A 196 -13.18 -23.13 3.06
N ALA A 197 -13.35 -22.82 1.77
CA ALA A 197 -12.79 -23.57 0.65
C ALA A 197 -12.63 -22.64 -0.58
N PRO A 198 -11.72 -21.66 -0.51
CA PRO A 198 -11.49 -20.72 -1.60
C PRO A 198 -10.89 -21.42 -2.83
N ILE A 199 -11.00 -20.80 -4.01
CA ILE A 199 -10.26 -21.19 -5.20
C ILE A 199 -8.98 -20.35 -5.24
N ARG A 200 -7.83 -21.00 -5.42
CA ARG A 200 -6.53 -20.35 -5.29
C ARG A 200 -5.71 -20.54 -6.56
N LEU A 201 -5.34 -19.42 -7.19
CA LEU A 201 -4.42 -19.37 -8.32
C LEU A 201 -3.13 -18.69 -7.85
N TYR A 202 -2.02 -19.43 -7.84
CA TYR A 202 -0.76 -18.88 -7.36
C TYR A 202 0.47 -19.49 -8.02
N ALA A 203 1.56 -18.72 -8.05
CA ALA A 203 2.86 -19.20 -8.50
C ALA A 203 3.43 -20.25 -7.52
N ASP A 204 4.07 -21.29 -8.07
CA ASP A 204 4.84 -22.24 -7.26
C ASP A 204 5.94 -21.49 -6.49
N SER A 205 6.24 -21.95 -5.28
CA SER A 205 6.99 -21.19 -4.29
C SER A 205 8.43 -20.92 -4.76
N GLY A 206 8.70 -19.63 -5.07
CA GLY A 206 9.98 -19.13 -5.56
C GLY A 206 10.13 -19.16 -7.08
N GLU A 207 9.10 -19.59 -7.81
CA GLU A 207 9.09 -19.64 -9.27
C GLU A 207 8.54 -18.33 -9.86
N LYS A 208 9.08 -17.93 -11.03
CA LYS A 208 8.61 -16.75 -11.77
C LYS A 208 7.58 -17.17 -12.81
N VAL A 209 6.32 -16.83 -12.56
CA VAL A 209 5.20 -17.08 -13.48
C VAL A 209 4.82 -15.77 -14.15
N ILE A 210 4.83 -15.75 -15.49
CA ILE A 210 4.43 -14.60 -16.29
C ILE A 210 3.13 -14.96 -17.03
N VAL A 211 2.06 -14.24 -16.76
CA VAL A 211 0.82 -14.27 -17.55
C VAL A 211 0.86 -13.07 -18.49
N ASP A 212 0.98 -13.32 -19.79
CA ASP A 212 1.28 -12.32 -20.81
C ASP A 212 0.11 -12.15 -21.78
N GLY A 213 -0.57 -11.02 -21.69
CA GLY A 213 -1.73 -10.67 -22.50
C GLY A 213 -1.40 -10.08 -23.87
N SER A 214 -0.12 -9.95 -24.25
CA SER A 214 0.27 -9.26 -25.49
C SER A 214 -0.21 -9.94 -26.77
N LYS A 215 -0.64 -11.21 -26.68
CA LYS A 215 -1.24 -11.98 -27.79
C LYS A 215 -2.77 -12.09 -27.69
N ASN A 216 -3.38 -11.53 -26.66
CA ASN A 216 -4.83 -11.51 -26.53
C ASN A 216 -5.44 -10.55 -27.55
N SER A 217 -6.71 -10.79 -27.88
CA SER A 217 -7.49 -9.84 -28.68
C SER A 217 -7.51 -8.45 -28.02
N THR A 218 -7.65 -7.39 -28.80
CA THR A 218 -7.82 -6.03 -28.27
C THR A 218 -8.96 -5.96 -27.25
N ASN A 219 -8.84 -5.10 -26.23
CA ASN A 219 -9.87 -4.90 -25.21
C ASN A 219 -10.19 -6.17 -24.39
N THR A 220 -9.16 -6.96 -24.05
CA THR A 220 -9.28 -8.18 -23.23
C THR A 220 -8.54 -8.01 -21.91
N ASP A 221 -9.24 -8.24 -20.81
CA ASP A 221 -8.65 -8.30 -19.47
C ASP A 221 -7.74 -9.54 -19.36
N ASN A 222 -6.57 -9.42 -18.72
CA ASN A 222 -5.63 -10.53 -18.70
C ASN A 222 -6.06 -11.63 -17.73
N ILE A 223 -6.42 -11.24 -16.51
CA ILE A 223 -7.01 -12.11 -15.49
C ILE A 223 -8.32 -11.49 -15.04
N GLU A 224 -9.46 -12.10 -15.41
CA GLU A 224 -10.80 -11.70 -15.00
C GLU A 224 -11.34 -12.67 -13.95
N VAL A 225 -11.75 -12.15 -12.79
CA VAL A 225 -12.32 -12.91 -11.68
C VAL A 225 -13.79 -12.50 -11.53
N ASP A 226 -14.68 -13.39 -11.96
CA ASP A 226 -16.14 -13.24 -11.76
C ASP A 226 -16.60 -13.97 -10.49
N GLY A 227 -15.88 -15.04 -10.11
CA GLY A 227 -16.21 -15.85 -8.94
C GLY A 227 -15.84 -15.19 -7.63
N ALA A 228 -16.58 -15.52 -6.56
CA ALA A 228 -16.31 -15.06 -5.19
C ALA A 228 -15.36 -16.01 -4.45
N TYR A 229 -14.71 -15.53 -3.38
CA TYR A 229 -13.76 -16.32 -2.58
C TYR A 229 -12.62 -16.91 -3.44
N VAL A 230 -12.04 -16.06 -4.29
CA VAL A 230 -10.93 -16.39 -5.18
C VAL A 230 -9.68 -15.66 -4.71
N VAL A 231 -8.54 -16.34 -4.79
CA VAL A 231 -7.22 -15.76 -4.49
C VAL A 231 -6.35 -15.80 -5.74
N VAL A 232 -5.81 -14.65 -6.12
CA VAL A 232 -4.80 -14.51 -7.18
C VAL A 232 -3.51 -14.00 -6.54
N ASN A 233 -2.49 -14.84 -6.46
CA ASN A 233 -1.28 -14.55 -5.68
C ASN A 233 0.04 -14.78 -6.42
N GLY A 234 0.97 -13.84 -6.31
CA GLY A 234 2.38 -14.08 -6.67
C GLY A 234 2.66 -14.16 -8.16
N LEU A 235 1.78 -13.66 -9.03
CA LEU A 235 1.94 -13.70 -10.48
C LEU A 235 2.61 -12.42 -11.01
N ASN A 236 3.39 -12.53 -12.08
CA ASN A 236 3.72 -11.39 -12.93
C ASN A 236 2.69 -11.34 -14.08
N VAL A 237 1.91 -10.26 -14.15
CA VAL A 237 0.88 -10.06 -15.17
C VAL A 237 1.29 -8.88 -16.03
N GLN A 238 1.40 -9.10 -17.35
CA GLN A 238 1.92 -8.09 -18.25
C GLN A 238 1.22 -8.03 -19.61
N GLY A 239 1.30 -6.88 -20.27
CA GLY A 239 0.93 -6.75 -21.68
C GLY A 239 -0.57 -6.88 -21.95
N ALA A 240 -1.42 -6.67 -20.94
CA ALA A 240 -2.87 -6.75 -21.10
C ALA A 240 -3.36 -5.73 -22.14
N THR A 241 -4.29 -6.14 -23.00
CA THR A 241 -4.89 -5.24 -24.01
C THR A 241 -6.07 -4.44 -23.48
N LYS A 242 -6.44 -4.66 -22.21
CA LYS A 242 -7.36 -3.86 -21.38
C LYS A 242 -6.77 -3.77 -19.97
N SER A 243 -7.39 -4.35 -18.94
CA SER A 243 -6.87 -4.32 -17.57
C SER A 243 -6.01 -5.54 -17.26
N GLY A 244 -5.02 -5.36 -16.37
CA GLY A 244 -4.14 -6.46 -15.94
C GLY A 244 -4.91 -7.53 -15.16
N ILE A 245 -5.40 -7.18 -13.97
CA ILE A 245 -6.23 -8.06 -13.15
C ILE A 245 -7.53 -7.33 -12.80
N ILE A 246 -8.67 -7.98 -13.00
CA ILE A 246 -9.98 -7.43 -12.65
C ILE A 246 -10.77 -8.40 -11.76
N ALA A 247 -11.25 -7.92 -10.63
CA ALA A 247 -12.33 -8.51 -9.85
C ALA A 247 -13.64 -7.82 -10.27
N TYR A 248 -14.47 -8.53 -11.04
CA TYR A 248 -15.67 -7.96 -11.66
C TYR A 248 -16.94 -8.53 -11.05
N ASN A 249 -17.76 -7.64 -10.48
CA ASN A 249 -19.07 -7.95 -9.88
C ASN A 249 -18.98 -9.15 -8.92
N THR A 250 -18.02 -9.08 -8.01
CA THR A 250 -17.62 -10.19 -7.13
C THR A 250 -17.30 -9.72 -5.72
N HIS A 251 -17.16 -10.66 -4.81
CA HIS A 251 -16.83 -10.37 -3.42
C HIS A 251 -15.84 -11.36 -2.81
N HIS A 252 -15.15 -10.93 -1.76
CA HIS A 252 -14.18 -11.75 -1.03
C HIS A 252 -13.05 -12.29 -1.92
N VAL A 253 -12.70 -11.53 -2.97
CA VAL A 253 -11.54 -11.81 -3.82
C VAL A 253 -10.30 -11.17 -3.22
N THR A 254 -9.20 -11.92 -3.18
CA THR A 254 -7.89 -11.40 -2.75
C THR A 254 -6.91 -11.41 -3.91
N ILE A 255 -6.48 -10.23 -4.35
CA ILE A 255 -5.44 -10.03 -5.36
C ILE A 255 -4.19 -9.58 -4.61
N SER A 256 -3.19 -10.45 -4.48
CA SER A 256 -2.05 -10.19 -3.59
C SER A 256 -0.68 -10.56 -4.13
N ASN A 257 0.34 -9.80 -3.74
CA ASN A 257 1.75 -10.07 -4.08
C ASN A 257 2.01 -10.22 -5.60
N ASN A 258 1.17 -9.65 -6.46
CA ASN A 258 1.37 -9.69 -7.90
C ASN A 258 2.24 -8.52 -8.36
N ILE A 259 2.90 -8.71 -9.49
CA ILE A 259 3.57 -7.63 -10.22
C ILE A 259 2.73 -7.39 -11.48
N VAL A 260 2.12 -6.21 -11.63
CA VAL A 260 1.21 -5.90 -12.74
C VAL A 260 1.72 -4.69 -13.52
N HIS A 261 2.04 -4.87 -14.80
CA HIS A 261 2.63 -3.81 -15.61
C HIS A 261 2.35 -3.89 -17.10
N GLY A 262 2.43 -2.75 -17.79
CA GLY A 262 2.26 -2.71 -19.24
C GLY A 262 0.84 -3.05 -19.71
N SER A 263 -0.17 -2.84 -18.87
CA SER A 263 -1.58 -2.95 -19.25
C SER A 263 -1.99 -1.72 -20.06
N TYR A 264 -2.78 -1.92 -21.11
CA TYR A 264 -3.31 -0.83 -21.93
C TYR A 264 -4.23 0.10 -21.12
N GLY A 265 -5.12 -0.48 -20.32
CA GLY A 265 -5.95 0.19 -19.32
C GLY A 265 -5.38 0.03 -17.91
N ASP A 266 -6.28 -0.18 -16.94
CA ASP A 266 -5.92 -0.21 -15.52
C ASP A 266 -4.96 -1.37 -15.17
N GLY A 267 -4.18 -1.20 -14.11
CA GLY A 267 -3.36 -2.30 -13.59
C GLY A 267 -4.23 -3.34 -12.89
N ILE A 268 -4.81 -2.97 -11.75
CA ILE A 268 -5.71 -3.82 -10.94
C ILE A 268 -7.01 -3.07 -10.67
N VAL A 269 -8.15 -3.73 -10.92
CA VAL A 269 -9.49 -3.17 -10.70
C VAL A 269 -10.35 -4.10 -9.85
N SER A 270 -11.08 -3.53 -8.88
CA SER A 270 -12.27 -4.14 -8.27
C SER A 270 -13.48 -3.27 -8.60
N THR A 271 -14.50 -3.83 -9.25
CA THR A 271 -15.64 -3.04 -9.72
C THR A 271 -16.84 -3.88 -10.14
N ASN A 272 -17.97 -3.24 -10.41
CA ASN A 272 -19.06 -3.82 -11.21
C ASN A 272 -19.59 -2.90 -12.32
N TRP A 273 -19.15 -1.63 -12.41
CA TRP A 273 -19.59 -0.63 -13.41
C TRP A 273 -21.11 -0.35 -13.52
N ILE A 274 -21.94 -0.88 -12.63
CA ILE A 274 -23.40 -0.85 -12.77
C ILE A 274 -24.06 -0.28 -11.52
N ASN A 275 -23.86 -0.90 -10.35
CA ASN A 275 -24.54 -0.56 -9.11
C ASN A 275 -23.60 -0.63 -7.92
N ILE A 276 -23.55 0.43 -7.14
CA ILE A 276 -22.77 0.49 -5.92
C ILE A 276 -23.21 -0.64 -4.97
N GLY A 277 -22.23 -1.39 -4.47
CA GLY A 277 -22.44 -2.47 -3.50
C GLY A 277 -22.58 -3.88 -4.08
N ASN A 278 -22.64 -4.09 -5.39
CA ASN A 278 -22.59 -5.46 -5.94
C ASN A 278 -21.19 -6.07 -5.85
N SER A 279 -20.16 -5.26 -6.04
CA SER A 279 -18.77 -5.65 -5.80
C SER A 279 -18.41 -5.19 -4.40
N HIS A 280 -17.89 -6.07 -3.54
CA HIS A 280 -17.63 -5.71 -2.16
C HIS A 280 -16.66 -6.65 -1.44
N ASP A 281 -16.08 -6.20 -0.31
CA ASP A 281 -15.20 -7.00 0.55
C ASP A 281 -14.03 -7.66 -0.20
N ASN A 282 -13.51 -7.01 -1.23
CA ASN A 282 -12.33 -7.45 -1.98
C ASN A 282 -11.06 -6.84 -1.38
N ILE A 283 -9.93 -7.53 -1.54
CA ILE A 283 -8.64 -7.12 -0.98
C ILE A 283 -7.61 -7.07 -2.09
N ILE A 284 -7.01 -5.90 -2.30
CA ILE A 284 -5.87 -5.68 -3.19
C ILE A 284 -4.67 -5.36 -2.30
N ALA A 285 -3.78 -6.34 -2.08
CA ALA A 285 -2.74 -6.24 -1.05
C ALA A 285 -1.32 -6.62 -1.51
N GLY A 286 -0.33 -5.78 -1.19
CA GLY A 286 1.08 -6.13 -1.40
C GLY A 286 1.50 -6.23 -2.87
N ASN A 287 0.71 -5.70 -3.81
CA ASN A 287 1.03 -5.75 -5.24
C ASN A 287 2.01 -4.63 -5.62
N THR A 288 2.80 -4.88 -6.66
CA THR A 288 3.63 -3.87 -7.34
C THR A 288 3.01 -3.55 -8.69
N VAL A 289 2.52 -2.32 -8.87
CA VAL A 289 1.69 -1.93 -10.01
C VAL A 289 2.28 -0.70 -10.70
N TYR A 290 2.81 -0.87 -11.90
CA TYR A 290 3.56 0.20 -12.57
C TYR A 290 3.50 0.14 -14.08
N ASN A 291 3.74 1.27 -14.76
CA ASN A 291 3.72 1.36 -16.23
C ASN A 291 2.42 0.83 -16.85
N ASN A 292 1.28 0.99 -16.17
CA ASN A 292 -0.05 0.69 -16.73
C ASN A 292 -0.70 1.95 -17.29
N VAL A 293 -1.93 1.81 -17.79
CA VAL A 293 -2.70 2.88 -18.43
C VAL A 293 -2.01 3.38 -19.70
N LEU A 294 -1.39 2.47 -20.47
CA LEU A 294 -0.62 2.83 -21.67
C LEU A 294 -1.44 3.60 -22.71
N GLN A 295 -2.77 3.50 -22.70
CA GLN A 295 -3.66 4.34 -23.51
C GLN A 295 -3.41 5.85 -23.33
N ASN A 296 -2.86 6.26 -22.18
CA ASN A 296 -2.53 7.64 -21.87
C ASN A 296 -1.06 7.99 -22.10
N GLN A 297 -0.22 7.04 -22.54
CA GLN A 297 1.22 7.24 -22.70
C GLN A 297 1.55 8.37 -23.68
N SER A 298 0.75 8.54 -24.73
CA SER A 298 0.89 9.65 -25.69
C SER A 298 0.47 11.01 -25.14
N ARG A 299 -0.18 11.04 -23.96
CA ARG A 299 -0.72 12.24 -23.30
C ARG A 299 -1.78 12.99 -24.12
N THR A 300 -2.46 12.27 -25.01
CA THR A 300 -3.55 12.81 -25.86
C THR A 300 -4.93 12.29 -25.48
N SER A 301 -4.99 11.26 -24.62
CA SER A 301 -6.24 10.66 -24.16
C SER A 301 -6.94 11.56 -23.13
N SER A 302 -8.27 11.47 -23.09
CA SER A 302 -9.12 12.11 -22.08
C SER A 302 -9.67 11.13 -21.02
N THR A 303 -9.32 9.84 -21.11
CA THR A 303 -9.72 8.82 -20.12
C THR A 303 -8.68 8.75 -18.99
N TRP A 304 -9.13 8.54 -17.76
CA TRP A 304 -8.26 8.50 -16.58
C TRP A 304 -8.31 7.13 -15.92
N GLY A 305 -7.58 6.18 -16.51
CA GLY A 305 -7.37 4.88 -15.88
C GLY A 305 -6.46 5.01 -14.66
N GLN A 306 -6.43 3.98 -13.83
CA GLN A 306 -5.66 3.94 -12.60
C GLN A 306 -4.69 2.76 -12.56
N GLY A 307 -3.59 2.90 -11.85
CA GLY A 307 -2.76 1.77 -11.45
C GLY A 307 -3.61 0.76 -10.67
N ILE A 308 -4.23 1.21 -9.58
CA ILE A 308 -5.14 0.40 -8.76
C ILE A 308 -6.46 1.15 -8.58
N SER A 309 -7.59 0.46 -8.78
CA SER A 309 -8.93 1.06 -8.69
C SER A 309 -9.89 0.19 -7.91
N VAL A 310 -10.65 0.79 -6.99
CA VAL A 310 -11.81 0.18 -6.33
C VAL A 310 -13.01 1.08 -6.54
N SER A 311 -13.87 0.71 -7.48
CA SER A 311 -14.84 1.63 -8.06
C SER A 311 -16.20 0.98 -8.21
N TRP A 312 -17.28 1.66 -7.87
CA TRP A 312 -18.61 1.05 -7.75
C TRP A 312 -18.64 -0.09 -6.73
N ASP A 313 -17.85 0.01 -5.67
CA ASP A 313 -17.53 -1.10 -4.77
C ASP A 313 -17.68 -0.70 -3.30
N ASN A 314 -18.02 -1.65 -2.42
CA ASN A 314 -18.19 -1.42 -0.99
C ASN A 314 -17.20 -2.20 -0.12
N ASN A 315 -16.69 -1.56 0.92
CA ASN A 315 -15.91 -2.19 1.99
C ASN A 315 -14.63 -2.92 1.54
N SER A 316 -14.20 -2.73 0.29
CA SER A 316 -12.94 -3.29 -0.20
C SER A 316 -11.73 -2.51 0.32
N VAL A 317 -10.58 -3.20 0.34
CA VAL A 317 -9.34 -2.69 0.93
C VAL A 317 -8.22 -2.69 -0.11
N ILE A 318 -7.55 -1.55 -0.25
CA ILE A 318 -6.31 -1.37 -1.00
C ILE A 318 -5.20 -1.14 0.02
N GLU A 319 -4.35 -2.13 0.26
CA GLU A 319 -3.33 -2.01 1.30
C GLU A 319 -1.93 -2.46 0.89
N GLU A 320 -0.91 -1.72 1.35
CA GLU A 320 0.50 -2.12 1.23
C GLU A 320 0.99 -2.37 -0.20
N ASN A 321 0.31 -1.78 -1.18
CA ASN A 321 0.72 -1.83 -2.57
C ASN A 321 1.77 -0.75 -2.85
N ALA A 322 2.60 -1.00 -3.86
CA ALA A 322 3.39 0.03 -4.52
C ALA A 322 2.73 0.36 -5.87
N SER A 323 2.23 1.58 -6.05
CA SER A 323 1.63 2.04 -7.33
C SER A 323 2.40 3.25 -7.86
N TYR A 324 3.09 3.10 -8.99
CA TYR A 324 3.99 4.14 -9.49
C TYR A 324 4.19 4.14 -10.99
N ASN A 325 4.60 5.27 -11.57
CA ASN A 325 4.90 5.37 -13.00
C ASN A 325 3.74 4.89 -13.89
N ASN A 326 2.48 5.03 -13.44
CA ASN A 326 1.33 4.74 -14.28
C ASN A 326 0.98 5.99 -15.09
N TYR A 327 0.57 5.81 -16.34
CA TYR A 327 0.21 6.91 -17.24
C TYR A 327 -1.18 7.50 -16.94
N GLY A 328 -1.78 7.14 -15.80
CA GLY A 328 -3.04 7.68 -15.30
C GLY A 328 -2.90 8.10 -13.84
N GLU A 329 -3.84 7.68 -12.99
CA GLU A 329 -3.78 7.90 -11.55
C GLU A 329 -3.09 6.72 -10.84
N GLY A 330 -2.58 6.92 -9.62
CA GLY A 330 -1.92 5.88 -8.85
C GLY A 330 -2.91 4.90 -8.24
N ILE A 331 -3.69 5.36 -7.26
CA ILE A 331 -4.74 4.63 -6.57
C ILE A 331 -6.03 5.46 -6.60
N GLY A 332 -7.11 4.91 -7.16
CA GLY A 332 -8.41 5.56 -7.23
C GLY A 332 -9.49 4.80 -6.51
N THR A 333 -10.45 5.52 -5.94
CA THR A 333 -11.76 4.97 -5.62
C THR A 333 -12.84 5.95 -6.05
N PHE A 334 -13.85 5.45 -6.77
CA PHE A 334 -14.98 6.27 -7.12
C PHE A 334 -16.32 5.57 -7.05
N LEU A 335 -17.35 6.32 -6.61
CA LEU A 335 -18.69 5.80 -6.36
C LEU A 335 -18.66 4.56 -5.47
N SER A 336 -17.95 4.66 -4.35
CA SER A 336 -17.65 3.54 -3.47
C SER A 336 -17.88 3.90 -2.01
N VAL A 337 -18.30 2.92 -1.21
CA VAL A 337 -18.66 3.13 0.21
C VAL A 337 -17.75 2.30 1.11
N GLY A 338 -17.15 2.91 2.13
CA GLY A 338 -16.39 2.18 3.15
C GLY A 338 -15.04 1.64 2.68
N VAL A 339 -14.54 2.09 1.54
CA VAL A 339 -13.23 1.66 1.01
C VAL A 339 -12.10 2.14 1.89
N ALA A 340 -11.11 1.27 2.12
CA ALA A 340 -9.92 1.59 2.90
C ALA A 340 -8.65 1.58 2.02
N ILE A 341 -7.89 2.67 2.01
CA ILE A 341 -6.61 2.84 1.31
C ILE A 341 -5.52 3.00 2.37
N LEU A 342 -4.79 1.91 2.65
CA LEU A 342 -3.97 1.78 3.86
C LEU A 342 -2.50 1.44 3.55
N ASN A 343 -1.56 2.17 4.13
CA ASN A 343 -0.13 1.79 4.10
C ASN A 343 0.48 1.61 2.70
N ASN A 344 -0.10 2.22 1.66
CA ASN A 344 0.43 2.12 0.30
C ASN A 344 1.60 3.07 0.08
N THR A 345 2.46 2.72 -0.87
CA THR A 345 3.50 3.60 -1.42
C THR A 345 3.08 4.04 -2.82
N VAL A 346 2.86 5.33 -3.03
CA VAL A 346 2.28 5.86 -4.27
C VAL A 346 3.10 7.04 -4.76
N TYR A 347 3.66 6.94 -5.97
CA TYR A 347 4.58 7.98 -6.47
C TYR A 347 4.70 8.05 -7.99
N ASP A 348 5.02 9.23 -8.50
CA ASP A 348 5.32 9.51 -9.91
C ASP A 348 4.25 8.96 -10.87
N ASN A 349 2.98 9.02 -10.49
CA ASN A 349 1.88 8.74 -11.40
C ASN A 349 1.52 9.99 -12.21
N PHE A 350 0.86 9.83 -13.35
CA PHE A 350 0.70 10.94 -14.31
C PHE A 350 -0.20 12.08 -13.80
N SER A 351 -1.32 11.77 -13.14
CA SER A 351 -2.35 12.77 -12.81
C SER A 351 -2.52 13.01 -11.31
N VAL A 352 -2.78 11.94 -10.56
CA VAL A 352 -3.09 11.96 -9.13
C VAL A 352 -2.43 10.74 -8.50
N GLU A 353 -1.87 10.88 -7.31
CA GLU A 353 -1.37 9.73 -6.56
C GLU A 353 -2.53 8.95 -5.92
N ILE A 354 -3.33 9.58 -5.05
CA ILE A 354 -4.54 8.99 -4.47
C ILE A 354 -5.78 9.83 -4.81
N TYR A 355 -6.77 9.24 -5.50
CA TYR A 355 -8.00 9.92 -5.89
C TYR A 355 -9.24 9.34 -5.18
N LEU A 356 -10.07 10.23 -4.62
CA LEU A 356 -11.39 9.90 -4.07
C LEU A 356 -12.45 10.74 -4.78
N ASP A 357 -13.28 10.08 -5.57
CA ASP A 357 -14.36 10.71 -6.32
C ASP A 357 -15.73 10.11 -5.93
N ASN A 358 -16.62 10.91 -5.36
CA ASN A 358 -17.90 10.41 -4.84
C ASN A 358 -17.73 9.21 -3.88
N ALA A 359 -16.70 9.22 -3.03
CA ALA A 359 -16.49 8.18 -2.02
C ALA A 359 -17.17 8.55 -0.69
N SER A 360 -17.81 7.59 -0.02
CA SER A 360 -18.39 7.81 1.31
C SER A 360 -17.85 6.82 2.34
N ASN A 361 -17.71 7.24 3.59
CA ASN A 361 -17.17 6.42 4.69
C ASN A 361 -15.74 5.87 4.44
N ALA A 362 -15.01 6.44 3.48
CA ALA A 362 -13.70 5.92 3.08
C ALA A 362 -12.61 6.31 4.10
N THR A 363 -11.61 5.44 4.25
CA THR A 363 -10.44 5.67 5.10
C THR A 363 -9.17 5.68 4.26
N VAL A 364 -8.41 6.77 4.29
CA VAL A 364 -7.10 6.92 3.64
C VAL A 364 -6.09 7.10 4.76
N ASN A 365 -5.37 6.05 5.11
CA ASN A 365 -4.54 6.05 6.31
C ASN A 365 -3.11 5.54 6.09
N ALA A 366 -2.14 6.28 6.64
CA ALA A 366 -0.74 5.86 6.72
C ALA A 366 -0.07 5.56 5.37
N ASN A 367 -0.49 6.24 4.29
CA ASN A 367 0.15 6.08 2.98
C ASN A 367 1.41 6.95 2.89
N SER A 368 2.45 6.43 2.23
CA SER A 368 3.63 7.16 1.80
C SER A 368 3.43 7.62 0.36
N ILE A 369 3.28 8.93 0.18
CA ILE A 369 2.96 9.55 -1.09
C ILE A 369 4.08 10.53 -1.41
N TYR A 370 4.74 10.38 -2.55
CA TYR A 370 5.82 11.30 -2.91
C TYR A 370 5.98 11.45 -4.40
N ASN A 371 6.68 12.49 -4.83
CA ASN A 371 7.13 12.65 -6.21
C ASN A 371 8.65 12.83 -6.23
N THR A 372 9.32 12.12 -7.13
CA THR A 372 10.78 12.16 -7.28
C THR A 372 11.26 13.29 -8.18
N GLY A 373 10.33 13.99 -8.85
CA GLY A 373 10.63 14.95 -9.90
C GLY A 373 10.76 14.31 -11.28
N ASN A 374 10.28 13.09 -11.46
CA ASN A 374 10.28 12.39 -12.75
C ASN A 374 9.35 13.08 -13.76
N SER A 375 9.89 13.97 -14.58
CA SER A 375 9.15 14.70 -15.62
C SER A 375 8.52 13.80 -16.70
N GLY A 376 8.90 12.52 -16.75
CA GLY A 376 8.25 11.49 -17.58
C GLY A 376 6.77 11.28 -17.24
N PHE A 377 6.34 11.65 -16.03
CA PHE A 377 4.96 11.54 -15.57
C PHE A 377 4.33 12.89 -15.21
N PHE A 378 4.92 14.02 -15.62
CA PHE A 378 4.29 15.31 -15.35
C PHE A 378 3.10 15.57 -16.26
N ARG A 379 1.99 16.01 -15.67
CA ARG A 379 0.82 16.53 -16.39
C ARG A 379 0.90 18.05 -16.43
N ASN A 380 0.83 18.63 -17.63
CA ASN A 380 0.93 20.08 -17.85
C ASN A 380 2.18 20.72 -17.21
N GLY A 381 3.30 19.98 -17.19
CA GLY A 381 4.57 20.45 -16.63
C GLY A 381 4.68 20.39 -15.11
N SER A 382 3.71 19.78 -14.41
CA SER A 382 3.73 19.60 -12.95
C SER A 382 3.56 18.14 -12.54
N GLN A 383 4.08 17.81 -11.35
CA GLN A 383 3.84 16.57 -10.64
C GLN A 383 2.34 16.31 -10.39
N ALA A 384 1.99 15.05 -10.12
CA ALA A 384 0.66 14.69 -9.66
C ALA A 384 0.30 15.36 -8.32
N SER A 385 -1.00 15.57 -8.09
CA SER A 385 -1.51 15.91 -6.76
C SER A 385 -1.40 14.67 -5.85
N SER A 386 -1.06 14.86 -4.57
CA SER A 386 -0.84 13.73 -3.66
C SER A 386 -2.15 13.08 -3.23
N ILE A 387 -3.06 13.83 -2.62
CA ILE A 387 -4.41 13.35 -2.33
C ILE A 387 -5.39 14.29 -3.00
N GLN A 388 -6.20 13.77 -3.92
CA GLN A 388 -7.23 14.55 -4.60
C GLN A 388 -8.62 14.06 -4.23
N LEU A 389 -9.51 15.02 -4.02
CA LEU A 389 -10.90 14.81 -3.68
C LEU A 389 -11.78 15.48 -4.73
N ALA A 390 -12.83 14.80 -5.16
CA ALA A 390 -13.83 15.39 -6.04
C ALA A 390 -15.23 14.87 -5.73
N ARG A 391 -16.20 15.72 -6.06
CA ARG A 391 -17.58 15.28 -6.23
C ARG A 391 -17.99 15.48 -7.68
N GLU A 392 -17.86 14.43 -8.49
CA GLU A 392 -18.24 14.45 -9.90
C GLU A 392 -19.70 14.07 -10.13
N THR A 393 -20.19 14.36 -11.34
CA THR A 393 -21.59 14.12 -11.73
C THR A 393 -21.71 12.79 -12.46
N TYR A 394 -22.46 11.87 -11.87
CA TYR A 394 -22.78 10.56 -12.44
C TYR A 394 -24.28 10.28 -12.39
N SER A 395 -24.73 9.20 -13.03
CA SER A 395 -26.13 8.75 -13.00
C SER A 395 -26.57 8.30 -11.60
N GLN A 396 -25.64 7.79 -10.80
CA GLN A 396 -25.79 7.55 -9.36
C GLN A 396 -24.85 8.52 -8.65
N SER A 397 -25.32 9.25 -7.62
CA SER A 397 -24.48 10.18 -6.89
C SER A 397 -24.33 9.71 -5.45
N GLU A 398 -23.10 9.41 -5.08
CA GLU A 398 -22.71 9.28 -3.68
C GLU A 398 -22.17 10.61 -3.18
N PRO A 399 -22.53 11.03 -1.95
CA PRO A 399 -21.92 12.21 -1.35
C PRO A 399 -20.48 11.90 -0.97
N LEU A 400 -19.55 12.78 -1.37
CA LEU A 400 -18.18 12.74 -0.87
C LEU A 400 -18.18 13.12 0.62
N SER A 401 -18.23 12.12 1.50
CA SER A 401 -18.61 12.35 2.90
C SER A 401 -18.09 11.31 3.89
N ASN A 402 -18.01 11.70 5.17
CA ASN A 402 -17.51 10.88 6.27
C ASN A 402 -16.15 10.24 5.99
N LEU A 403 -15.26 11.00 5.35
CA LEU A 403 -13.91 10.56 5.03
C LEU A 403 -13.02 10.63 6.27
N LYS A 404 -12.10 9.68 6.39
CA LYS A 404 -10.99 9.72 7.34
C LYS A 404 -9.69 9.72 6.57
N ILE A 405 -9.10 10.89 6.38
CA ILE A 405 -7.81 11.06 5.71
C ILE A 405 -6.79 11.36 6.80
N THR A 406 -6.08 10.32 7.24
CA THR A 406 -5.30 10.38 8.48
C THR A 406 -3.91 9.82 8.34
N ASN A 407 -2.95 10.37 9.08
CA ASN A 407 -1.61 9.79 9.20
C ASN A 407 -0.86 9.65 7.87
N ASN A 408 -1.26 10.32 6.78
CA ASN A 408 -0.55 10.21 5.51
C ASN A 408 0.67 11.14 5.50
N VAL A 409 1.72 10.74 4.77
CA VAL A 409 2.87 11.61 4.50
C VAL A 409 2.94 11.84 3.00
N ALA A 410 2.75 13.08 2.58
CA ALA A 410 2.67 13.51 1.19
C ALA A 410 3.77 14.54 0.89
N ILE A 411 4.65 14.22 -0.06
CA ILE A 411 5.89 14.97 -0.32
C ILE A 411 5.99 15.36 -1.80
N ASN A 412 6.31 16.62 -2.09
CA ASN A 412 6.64 17.12 -3.44
C ASN A 412 5.53 16.96 -4.51
N GLY A 413 4.27 16.78 -4.10
CA GLY A 413 3.14 16.80 -5.04
C GLY A 413 2.92 18.19 -5.66
N SER A 414 2.05 18.31 -6.65
CA SER A 414 1.55 19.64 -7.03
C SER A 414 0.71 20.27 -5.92
N PHE A 415 -0.08 19.42 -5.25
CA PHE A 415 -0.76 19.72 -4.01
C PHE A 415 -0.57 18.57 -3.02
N GLY A 416 -0.48 18.85 -1.72
CA GLY A 416 -0.54 17.83 -0.68
C GLY A 416 -1.95 17.24 -0.54
N LEU A 417 -2.95 18.13 -0.45
CA LEU A 417 -4.38 17.82 -0.51
C LEU A 417 -5.08 18.80 -1.44
N PHE A 418 -5.77 18.29 -2.46
CA PHE A 418 -6.50 19.10 -3.43
C PHE A 418 -7.96 18.67 -3.49
N TYR A 419 -8.86 19.58 -3.13
CA TYR A 419 -10.27 19.44 -3.48
C TYR A 419 -10.53 20.18 -4.79
N GLY A 420 -10.96 19.46 -5.83
CA GLY A 420 -11.29 20.03 -7.14
C GLY A 420 -12.79 20.14 -7.37
N ASN A 421 -13.20 21.18 -8.10
CA ASN A 421 -14.59 21.36 -8.53
C ASN A 421 -14.81 20.76 -9.92
N TYR A 422 -15.59 19.69 -9.98
CA TYR A 422 -15.83 18.92 -11.21
C TYR A 422 -17.32 18.60 -11.42
N GLY A 423 -18.25 19.26 -10.71
CA GLY A 423 -19.68 18.94 -10.77
C GLY A 423 -20.60 19.88 -9.99
N SER A 424 -21.91 19.70 -10.10
CA SER A 424 -22.89 20.56 -9.42
C SER A 424 -23.13 20.14 -7.97
N GLY A 425 -22.97 21.07 -7.02
CA GLY A 425 -23.19 20.81 -5.59
C GLY A 425 -22.00 20.19 -4.86
N GLY A 426 -20.78 20.43 -5.36
CA GLY A 426 -19.52 20.02 -4.75
C GLY A 426 -19.39 20.38 -3.26
N GLY A 427 -18.41 19.79 -2.62
CA GLY A 427 -18.09 19.93 -1.21
C GLY A 427 -17.87 18.57 -0.53
N ILE A 428 -16.89 18.50 0.37
CA ILE A 428 -16.77 17.40 1.33
C ILE A 428 -17.70 17.62 2.51
N GLN A 429 -18.19 16.53 3.09
CA GLN A 429 -19.09 16.61 4.25
C GLN A 429 -18.66 15.70 5.40
N SER A 430 -18.77 16.18 6.64
CA SER A 430 -18.55 15.41 7.87
C SER A 430 -17.23 14.64 7.90
N SER A 431 -16.18 15.19 7.28
CA SER A 431 -14.91 14.48 7.08
C SER A 431 -13.82 14.96 8.03
N VAL A 432 -12.89 14.05 8.36
CA VAL A 432 -11.72 14.32 9.21
C VAL A 432 -10.46 14.18 8.37
N ILE A 433 -9.74 15.29 8.25
CA ILE A 433 -8.42 15.37 7.66
C ILE A 433 -7.48 15.67 8.81
N ALA A 434 -6.86 14.64 9.38
CA ALA A 434 -6.12 14.83 10.62
C ALA A 434 -4.81 14.07 10.70
N ASN A 435 -3.84 14.65 11.40
CA ASN A 435 -2.55 14.01 11.63
C ASN A 435 -1.82 13.64 10.34
N ASN A 436 -2.02 14.37 9.24
CA ASN A 436 -1.22 14.19 8.03
C ASN A 436 0.03 15.07 8.07
N THR A 437 1.03 14.74 7.27
CA THR A 437 2.18 15.60 6.97
C THR A 437 2.16 15.90 5.47
N PHE A 438 1.87 17.14 5.12
CA PHE A 438 1.94 17.68 3.75
C PHE A 438 3.20 18.54 3.65
N ALA A 439 4.08 18.21 2.71
CA ALA A 439 5.40 18.81 2.63
C ALA A 439 5.88 19.11 1.21
N SER A 440 6.30 20.36 1.01
CA SER A 440 7.00 20.85 -0.19
C SER A 440 6.21 20.68 -1.49
N ALA A 441 4.89 20.86 -1.43
CA ALA A 441 4.06 20.92 -2.62
C ALA A 441 4.41 22.15 -3.49
N ASN A 442 4.39 21.99 -4.81
CA ASN A 442 4.84 23.07 -5.70
C ASN A 442 3.78 24.16 -6.00
N VAL A 443 2.49 23.93 -5.68
CA VAL A 443 1.41 24.93 -5.78
C VAL A 443 0.90 25.38 -4.41
N ASN A 444 0.12 24.54 -3.72
CA ASN A 444 -0.33 24.74 -2.34
C ASN A 444 -0.26 23.40 -1.62
N GLU A 445 0.04 23.40 -0.33
CA GLU A 445 -0.05 22.17 0.46
C GLU A 445 -1.49 21.69 0.59
N ILE A 446 -2.41 22.63 0.81
CA ILE A 446 -3.85 22.34 0.88
C ILE A 446 -4.62 23.33 0.01
N TYR A 447 -5.52 22.83 -0.82
CA TYR A 447 -6.47 23.67 -1.56
C TYR A 447 -7.89 23.11 -1.41
N ILE A 448 -8.81 23.98 -1.00
CA ILE A 448 -10.24 23.66 -0.82
C ILE A 448 -11.04 24.54 -1.76
N ASP A 449 -11.68 23.97 -2.78
CA ASP A 449 -12.47 24.77 -3.71
C ASP A 449 -13.62 25.55 -3.01
N PRO A 450 -14.14 26.63 -3.63
CA PRO A 450 -15.16 27.47 -3.01
C PRO A 450 -16.60 26.93 -3.11
N SER A 451 -16.79 25.62 -3.34
CA SER A 451 -18.13 25.02 -3.39
C SER A 451 -18.91 25.23 -2.09
N SER A 452 -20.20 25.53 -2.20
CA SER A 452 -21.05 25.81 -1.04
C SER A 452 -21.47 24.55 -0.26
N GLY A 453 -21.19 23.34 -0.76
CA GLY A 453 -21.59 22.09 -0.12
C GLY A 453 -20.63 21.59 0.96
N HIS A 454 -19.48 22.27 1.17
CA HIS A 454 -18.57 21.96 2.27
C HIS A 454 -19.28 22.14 3.63
N SER A 455 -19.30 21.10 4.47
CA SER A 455 -19.95 21.17 5.78
C SER A 455 -19.39 20.17 6.79
N GLY A 456 -19.18 20.60 8.03
CA GLY A 456 -18.81 19.72 9.15
C GLY A 456 -17.43 19.06 9.02
N ASN A 457 -16.50 19.65 8.28
CA ASN A 457 -15.17 19.07 8.06
C ASN A 457 -14.18 19.55 9.12
N THR A 458 -13.33 18.65 9.62
CA THR A 458 -12.30 18.97 10.62
C THR A 458 -10.92 18.76 10.02
N TYR A 459 -10.09 19.79 10.09
CA TYR A 459 -8.68 19.79 9.72
C TYR A 459 -7.85 19.96 10.99
N ALA A 460 -7.33 18.86 11.53
CA ALA A 460 -6.73 18.89 12.86
C ALA A 460 -5.40 18.16 12.96
N ASN A 461 -4.48 18.68 13.77
CA ASN A 461 -3.19 18.04 14.02
C ASN A 461 -2.36 17.78 12.75
N ASN A 462 -2.58 18.47 11.62
CA ASN A 462 -1.77 18.26 10.42
C ASN A 462 -0.48 19.06 10.52
N ILE A 463 0.61 18.56 9.95
CA ILE A 463 1.79 19.36 9.64
C ILE A 463 1.68 19.82 8.18
N VAL A 464 1.81 21.11 7.98
CA VAL A 464 1.85 21.75 6.67
C VAL A 464 3.16 22.51 6.56
N TYR A 465 4.08 21.91 5.81
CA TYR A 465 5.49 22.28 5.81
C TYR A 465 5.95 22.70 4.43
N GLU A 466 6.60 23.85 4.38
CA GLU A 466 7.47 24.23 3.27
C GLU A 466 8.84 24.62 3.84
N ALA A 467 9.91 24.31 3.11
CA ALA A 467 11.20 24.93 3.40
C ALA A 467 11.04 26.47 3.32
N PRO A 468 11.65 27.26 4.22
CA PRO A 468 11.52 28.71 4.19
C PRO A 468 11.95 29.27 2.83
N VAL A 469 10.97 29.61 2.01
CA VAL A 469 11.09 30.41 0.81
C VAL A 469 10.17 31.63 0.95
N ASP A 470 10.22 32.59 0.05
CA ASP A 470 9.47 33.85 0.16
C ASP A 470 7.97 33.65 0.44
N ASN A 471 7.60 33.68 1.73
CA ASN A 471 6.27 33.72 2.34
C ASN A 471 5.10 33.20 1.48
N ARG A 472 5.18 31.94 1.03
CA ARG A 472 4.14 31.34 0.17
C ARG A 472 2.84 31.09 0.94
N THR A 473 1.74 31.08 0.20
CA THR A 473 0.42 30.68 0.70
C THR A 473 0.37 29.16 0.80
N LEU A 474 0.37 28.62 2.02
CA LEU A 474 0.35 27.17 2.24
C LEU A 474 -1.04 26.57 1.97
N VAL A 475 -2.10 27.34 2.29
CA VAL A 475 -3.49 26.92 2.14
C VAL A 475 -4.30 27.97 1.41
N ALA A 476 -5.10 27.55 0.44
CA ALA A 476 -5.90 28.44 -0.38
C ALA A 476 -7.33 27.93 -0.63
N GLY A 477 -8.18 28.82 -1.14
CA GLY A 477 -9.56 28.54 -1.49
C GLY A 477 -10.56 28.96 -0.40
N SER A 478 -11.48 28.08 0.01
CA SER A 478 -12.54 28.37 0.97
C SER A 478 -12.39 27.61 2.28
N ASN A 479 -12.59 28.31 3.40
CA ASN A 479 -12.67 27.71 4.74
C ASN A 479 -14.13 27.45 5.18
N SER A 480 -15.12 27.68 4.32
CA SER A 480 -16.53 27.46 4.64
C SER A 480 -16.80 26.00 4.99
N GLY A 481 -17.50 25.75 6.10
CA GLY A 481 -17.82 24.40 6.56
C GLY A 481 -16.62 23.59 7.05
N ALA A 482 -15.46 24.24 7.25
CA ALA A 482 -14.24 23.63 7.79
C ALA A 482 -13.90 24.22 9.17
N THR A 483 -13.40 23.37 10.07
CA THR A 483 -12.86 23.74 11.37
C THR A 483 -11.39 23.35 11.43
N PHE A 484 -10.51 24.32 11.67
CA PHE A 484 -9.06 24.11 11.79
C PHE A 484 -8.65 24.12 13.26
N LEU A 485 -7.86 23.13 13.69
CA LEU A 485 -7.49 22.93 15.09
C LEU A 485 -6.07 22.34 15.21
N HIS A 486 -5.20 22.95 15.99
CA HIS A 486 -3.90 22.38 16.36
C HIS A 486 -3.05 21.93 15.15
N ASN A 487 -3.11 22.63 14.02
CA ASN A 487 -2.25 22.35 12.89
C ASN A 487 -0.89 23.04 13.07
N ASN A 488 0.16 22.48 12.47
CA ASN A 488 1.43 23.14 12.33
C ASN A 488 1.56 23.81 10.97
N TRP A 489 1.97 25.07 10.96
CA TRP A 489 2.20 25.87 9.76
C TRP A 489 3.65 26.36 9.74
N PHE A 490 4.42 25.96 8.75
CA PHE A 490 5.82 26.37 8.62
C PHE A 490 6.22 26.66 7.18
N GLY A 491 7.09 27.65 6.98
CA GLY A 491 7.56 28.09 5.65
C GLY A 491 6.61 29.01 4.88
N GLY A 492 5.45 29.35 5.46
CA GLY A 492 4.45 30.22 4.86
C GLY A 492 3.32 30.55 5.84
N SER A 493 2.19 31.06 5.33
CA SER A 493 1.06 31.50 6.15
C SER A 493 -0.22 30.68 5.91
N ALA A 494 -0.93 30.40 6.99
CA ALA A 494 -2.28 29.81 6.97
C ALA A 494 -3.39 30.86 6.72
N GLY A 495 -3.12 32.15 6.97
CA GLY A 495 -4.10 33.23 6.78
C GLY A 495 -5.46 32.93 7.45
N ALA A 496 -6.54 33.02 6.68
CA ALA A 496 -7.91 32.76 7.16
C ALA A 496 -8.20 31.29 7.54
N PHE A 497 -7.24 30.38 7.33
CA PHE A 497 -7.32 28.98 7.70
C PHE A 497 -6.64 28.67 9.04
N SER A 498 -6.11 29.69 9.74
CA SER A 498 -5.60 29.51 11.11
C SER A 498 -6.70 29.05 12.07
N GLY A 499 -6.36 28.14 12.95
CA GLY A 499 -7.21 27.50 13.93
C GLY A 499 -6.75 27.69 15.37
N VAL A 500 -7.60 27.27 16.30
CA VAL A 500 -7.27 27.25 17.73
C VAL A 500 -6.21 26.18 17.99
N GLY A 501 -5.16 26.54 18.76
CA GLY A 501 -4.11 25.62 19.17
C GLY A 501 -3.02 25.37 18.13
N ASP A 502 -3.05 26.07 17.00
CA ASP A 502 -2.05 25.94 15.94
C ASP A 502 -0.62 26.26 16.43
N VAL A 503 0.35 25.58 15.84
CA VAL A 503 1.79 25.77 16.10
C VAL A 503 2.43 26.41 14.87
N VAL A 504 2.91 27.65 14.99
CA VAL A 504 3.64 28.35 13.90
C VAL A 504 5.14 28.30 14.19
N ALA A 505 5.74 27.14 13.97
CA ALA A 505 7.16 26.89 14.23
C ALA A 505 7.66 25.76 13.32
N ASP A 506 8.99 25.64 13.18
CA ASP A 506 9.61 24.51 12.48
C ASP A 506 9.17 23.19 13.15
N PRO A 507 8.60 22.22 12.40
CA PRO A 507 8.27 20.91 12.96
C PRO A 507 9.51 20.12 13.40
N GLN A 508 10.72 20.51 12.97
CA GLN A 508 11.98 19.84 13.28
C GLN A 508 11.96 18.37 12.87
N PHE A 509 11.78 18.10 11.59
CA PHE A 509 11.88 16.75 11.04
C PHE A 509 13.29 16.17 11.20
N VAL A 510 13.40 14.84 11.26
CA VAL A 510 14.70 14.14 11.28
C VAL A 510 15.50 14.45 10.02
N ASN A 511 14.86 14.50 8.85
CA ASN A 511 15.54 14.72 7.57
C ASN A 511 14.60 15.35 6.51
N ALA A 512 14.25 16.62 6.70
CA ALA A 512 13.38 17.34 5.76
C ALA A 512 13.96 17.36 4.33
N GLY A 513 13.10 17.16 3.33
CA GLY A 513 13.47 17.17 1.90
C GLY A 513 13.86 15.82 1.32
N ALA A 514 13.92 14.77 2.14
CA ALA A 514 14.00 13.39 1.65
C ALA A 514 12.61 12.87 1.23
N LEU A 515 12.55 11.67 0.66
CA LEU A 515 11.32 11.10 0.09
C LEU A 515 10.67 10.01 0.95
N ALA A 516 11.37 9.48 1.96
CA ALA A 516 10.78 8.45 2.79
C ALA A 516 9.86 9.08 3.84
N ALA A 517 8.70 8.49 4.08
CA ALA A 517 7.79 8.96 5.13
C ALA A 517 8.47 9.04 6.50
N THR A 518 9.38 8.11 6.80
CA THR A 518 10.16 8.03 8.05
C THR A 518 11.11 9.22 8.27
N ASP A 519 11.49 9.95 7.22
CA ASP A 519 12.32 11.15 7.32
C ASP A 519 11.57 12.34 7.95
N TYR A 520 10.23 12.28 7.96
CA TYR A 520 9.32 13.28 8.51
C TYR A 520 8.86 12.98 9.94
N VAL A 521 9.53 12.04 10.62
CA VAL A 521 9.42 11.89 12.07
C VAL A 521 10.00 13.13 12.76
N LEU A 522 9.37 13.57 13.86
CA LEU A 522 9.79 14.76 14.60
C LEU A 522 10.96 14.47 15.55
N GLN A 523 11.92 15.39 15.59
CA GLN A 523 12.95 15.44 16.62
C GLN A 523 12.34 15.67 18.01
N SER A 524 13.03 15.21 19.05
CA SER A 524 12.53 15.26 20.44
C SER A 524 12.26 16.67 20.96
N THR A 525 12.90 17.69 20.39
CA THR A 525 12.75 19.11 20.76
C THR A 525 11.59 19.81 20.06
N SER A 526 10.90 19.13 19.13
CA SER A 526 9.84 19.75 18.33
C SER A 526 8.70 20.24 19.19
N LEU A 527 8.25 21.47 18.94
CA LEU A 527 7.06 22.05 19.57
C LEU A 527 5.76 21.36 19.14
N CYS A 528 5.80 20.54 18.09
CA CYS A 528 4.65 19.76 17.63
C CYS A 528 4.39 18.50 18.48
N LYS A 529 5.36 18.07 19.31
CA LYS A 529 5.18 16.92 20.20
C LYS A 529 4.18 17.22 21.30
N GLN A 530 3.18 16.34 21.44
CA GLN A 530 2.08 16.47 22.42
C GLN A 530 1.38 17.84 22.42
N ALA A 531 1.32 18.50 21.26
CA ALA A 531 0.67 19.81 21.08
C ALA A 531 -0.69 19.72 20.38
N GLY A 532 -1.12 18.53 19.98
CA GLY A 532 -2.36 18.27 19.26
C GLY A 532 -3.59 18.15 20.17
N VAL A 533 -4.74 17.95 19.53
CA VAL A 533 -6.03 17.65 20.17
C VAL A 533 -6.43 16.20 19.94
N SER A 534 -6.92 15.52 20.98
CA SER A 534 -7.38 14.13 20.87
C SER A 534 -8.64 14.02 20.01
N LEU A 535 -8.61 13.13 19.01
CA LEU A 535 -9.74 12.82 18.13
C LEU A 535 -10.06 11.34 18.25
N SER A 536 -11.30 10.99 18.60
CA SER A 536 -11.73 9.58 18.72
C SER A 536 -11.61 8.80 17.40
N GLN A 537 -11.65 9.52 16.27
CA GLN A 537 -11.51 8.97 14.92
C GLN A 537 -10.04 8.65 14.56
N VAL A 538 -9.06 9.12 15.35
CA VAL A 538 -7.61 8.93 15.10
C VAL A 538 -6.95 8.33 16.33
N ALA A 539 -7.13 7.02 16.52
CA ALA A 539 -6.60 6.30 17.69
C ALA A 539 -5.11 5.92 17.56
N THR A 540 -4.58 5.87 16.33
CA THR A 540 -3.22 5.40 16.06
C THR A 540 -2.44 6.36 15.14
N ASP A 541 -1.11 6.25 15.15
CA ASP A 541 -0.18 6.97 14.26
C ASP A 541 0.07 6.22 12.94
N TYR A 542 0.95 6.75 12.09
CA TYR A 542 1.38 6.17 10.81
C TYR A 542 1.76 4.70 10.94
N PHE A 543 2.37 4.30 12.04
CA PHE A 543 2.85 2.95 12.26
C PHE A 543 1.84 2.05 12.99
N GLY A 544 0.63 2.57 13.26
CA GLY A 544 -0.42 1.86 13.98
C GLY A 544 -0.23 1.84 15.52
N GLN A 545 0.66 2.66 16.07
CA GLN A 545 0.82 2.79 17.53
C GLN A 545 -0.25 3.70 18.11
N SER A 546 -0.74 3.40 19.32
CA SER A 546 -1.66 4.30 20.01
C SER A 546 -1.08 5.71 20.14
N ARG A 547 -1.91 6.71 19.86
CA ARG A 547 -1.51 8.11 20.00
C ARG A 547 -1.24 8.46 21.47
N VAL A 548 -0.17 9.22 21.71
CA VAL A 548 0.10 9.84 23.02
C VAL A 548 -0.98 10.86 23.38
N VAL A 549 -1.08 11.27 24.66
CA VAL A 549 -2.11 12.21 25.13
C VAL A 549 -1.46 13.37 25.90
N PRO A 550 -1.57 14.62 25.43
CA PRO A 550 -2.15 15.04 24.14
C PRO A 550 -1.39 14.46 22.93
N PRO A 551 -2.03 14.27 21.76
CA PRO A 551 -1.36 13.68 20.61
C PRO A 551 -0.31 14.62 20.03
N THR A 552 0.72 14.04 19.41
CA THR A 552 1.67 14.78 18.56
C THR A 552 0.98 15.20 17.26
N ILE A 553 1.25 16.43 16.82
CA ILE A 553 0.82 16.97 15.51
C ILE A 553 1.62 16.25 14.41
N GLY A 554 0.95 15.85 13.34
CA GLY A 554 1.51 15.13 12.19
C GLY A 554 1.29 13.62 12.23
N ALA A 555 1.87 12.93 11.24
CA ALA A 555 1.66 11.50 11.01
C ALA A 555 2.24 10.58 12.10
N PHE A 556 3.21 11.07 12.89
CA PHE A 556 3.96 10.27 13.85
C PHE A 556 3.73 10.75 15.30
N ASN A 557 4.12 9.93 16.28
CA ASN A 557 4.16 10.30 17.70
C ASN A 557 5.42 11.08 18.11
#